data_AF-A0A2K1QCM8-F1
#
_entry.id   AF-A0A2K1QCM8-F1
#
_cell.length_a   1.000
_cell.length_b   1.000
_cell.length_c   1.000
_cell.angle_alpha   90.00
_cell.angle_beta   90.00
_cell.angle_gamma   90.00
#
_symmetry.space_group_name_H-M   'P 1'
#
loop_
_entity.id
_entity.type
_entity.pdbx_description
1 polymer ?
#
loop_
_entity_poly.entity_id
_entity_poly.type
_entity_poly.pdbx_seq_one_letter_code
_entity_poly.pdbx_strand_id
1 'polypeptide(L)' 'MVMKVRCTACGSKRFRYTTGDQKGKCHHGAVCAYCFKPFTVQDLLPHTEIDPIARCLIGQRNSRLAP' A
#
# COMPACT_ATOMS: atom_id res chain seq x y z
N MET A 1 19.01 13.29 1.56
CA MET A 1 18.20 12.99 0.36
C MET A 1 16.78 12.71 0.84
N VAL A 2 15.76 13.48 0.44
CA VAL A 2 14.36 13.24 0.87
C VAL A 2 13.69 12.35 -0.17
N MET A 3 13.36 11.11 0.18
CA MET A 3 12.61 10.23 -0.70
C MET A 3 11.20 10.79 -0.92
N LYS A 4 10.78 10.85 -2.19
CA LYS A 4 9.41 11.19 -2.56
C LYS A 4 8.67 9.87 -2.80
N VAL A 5 7.63 9.61 -2.01
CA VAL A 5 6.72 8.48 -2.21
C VAL A 5 6.18 8.51 -3.64
N ARG A 6 6.25 7.36 -4.33
CA ARG A 6 5.74 7.18 -5.69
C ARG A 6 4.92 5.90 -5.75
N CYS A 7 3.80 5.96 -6.45
CA CYS A 7 3.02 4.77 -6.74
C CYS A 7 3.83 3.83 -7.64
N THR A 8 4.12 2.62 -7.18
CA THR A 8 4.89 1.63 -7.96
C THR A 8 4.15 1.12 -9.20
N ALA A 9 2.82 1.31 -9.29
CA ALA A 9 2.04 0.90 -10.46
C ALA A 9 2.02 1.95 -11.58
N CYS A 10 2.06 3.26 -11.27
CA CYS A 10 1.90 4.32 -12.29
C CYS A 10 2.92 5.46 -12.19
N GLY A 11 3.83 5.44 -11.22
CA GLY A 11 4.85 6.46 -11.01
C GLY A 11 4.36 7.81 -10.45
N SER A 12 3.05 7.99 -10.25
CA SER A 12 2.47 9.21 -9.69
C SER A 12 3.02 9.53 -8.31
N LYS A 13 3.25 10.82 -8.06
CA LYS A 13 3.68 11.38 -6.76
C LYS A 13 2.49 11.90 -5.93
N ARG A 14 1.27 11.81 -6.46
CA ARG A 14 0.06 12.34 -5.83
C ARG A 14 -0.73 11.22 -5.15
N PHE A 15 -1.19 11.48 -3.94
CA PHE A 15 -2.00 10.54 -3.15
C PHE A 15 -3.20 11.24 -2.52
N ARG A 16 -4.21 10.45 -2.13
CA ARG A 16 -5.38 10.88 -1.38
C ARG A 16 -5.50 9.99 -0.14
N TYR A 17 -5.72 10.59 1.01
CA TYR A 17 -6.02 9.83 2.21
C TYR A 17 -7.42 9.21 2.10
N THR A 18 -7.52 7.97 2.53
CA THR A 18 -8.78 7.24 2.63
C THR A 18 -9.05 6.95 4.11
N THR A 19 -10.13 7.51 4.62
CA THR A 19 -10.70 7.12 5.91
C THR A 19 -11.56 5.89 5.67
N GLY A 20 -11.27 4.80 6.36
CA GLY A 20 -12.13 3.61 6.36
C GLY A 20 -13.58 3.96 6.71
N ASP A 21 -14.48 3.52 5.83
CA ASP A 21 -15.94 3.35 5.89
C ASP A 21 -16.95 4.51 5.85
N GLN A 22 -17.75 4.45 4.77
CA GLN A 22 -19.22 4.45 4.86
C GLN A 22 -19.92 3.87 3.59
N LYS A 23 -19.28 2.96 2.82
CA LYS A 23 -19.84 2.40 1.55
C LYS A 23 -18.99 1.27 0.89
N GLY A 24 -18.40 0.35 1.67
CA GLY A 24 -17.74 -0.84 1.10
C GLY A 24 -16.30 -0.63 0.56
N LYS A 25 -15.58 0.39 1.03
CA LYS A 25 -14.15 0.56 0.74
C LYS A 25 -13.34 0.27 2.00
N CYS A 26 -12.88 -0.96 2.13
CA CYS A 26 -12.20 -1.52 3.31
C CYS A 26 -10.76 -1.01 3.55
N HIS A 27 -10.32 0.06 2.87
CA HIS A 27 -8.93 0.54 2.95
C HIS A 27 -8.83 1.87 3.71
N HIS A 28 -8.31 1.80 4.93
CA HIS A 28 -7.88 2.96 5.70
C HIS A 28 -6.39 3.24 5.40
N GLY A 29 -6.05 4.47 5.01
CA GLY A 29 -4.67 4.86 4.70
C GLY A 29 -4.57 5.87 3.56
N ALA A 30 -3.81 5.55 2.51
CA ALA A 30 -3.66 6.38 1.32
C ALA A 30 -3.77 5.55 0.03
N VAL A 31 -4.28 6.19 -1.03
CA VAL A 31 -4.34 5.65 -2.39
C VAL A 31 -3.68 6.59 -3.39
N CYS A 32 -3.22 6.06 -4.51
CA CYS A 32 -2.74 6.86 -5.63
C CYS A 32 -3.87 7.76 -6.16
N ALA A 33 -3.61 9.06 -6.33
CA ALA A 33 -4.61 9.99 -6.85
C ALA A 33 -4.91 9.80 -8.35
N TYR A 34 -4.10 8.99 -9.06
CA TYR A 34 -4.26 8.72 -10.49
C TYR A 34 -4.90 7.35 -10.75
N CYS A 35 -4.27 6.26 -10.28
CA CYS A 35 -4.73 4.89 -10.55
C CYS A 35 -5.53 4.27 -9.39
N PHE A 36 -5.76 5.00 -8.29
CA PHE A 36 -6.50 4.54 -7.11
C PHE A 36 -5.95 3.29 -6.40
N LYS A 37 -4.79 2.77 -6.82
CA LYS A 37 -4.07 1.70 -6.12
C LYS A 37 -3.79 2.13 -4.66
N PRO A 38 -4.15 1.30 -3.67
CA PRO A 38 -3.69 1.46 -2.29
C PRO A 38 -2.16 1.50 -2.20
N PHE A 39 -1.62 2.43 -1.43
CA PHE A 39 -0.20 2.45 -1.10
C PHE A 39 0.14 1.30 -0.15
N THR A 40 1.19 0.54 -0.47
CA THR A 40 1.75 -0.50 0.39
C THR A 40 3.06 -0.05 1.02
N VAL A 41 3.59 -0.83 1.96
CA VAL A 41 4.90 -0.56 2.60
C VAL A 41 6.00 -0.40 1.56
N GLN A 42 5.94 -1.15 0.45
CA GLN A 42 6.95 -1.10 -0.60
C GLN A 42 6.90 0.19 -1.44
N ASP A 43 5.74 0.85 -1.54
CA ASP A 43 5.65 2.17 -2.17
C ASP A 43 6.27 3.28 -1.30
N LEU A 44 6.32 3.07 0.03
CA LEU A 44 6.88 3.99 1.01
C LEU A 44 8.37 3.75 1.24
N LEU A 45 8.78 2.49 1.21
CA LEU A 45 10.12 2.00 1.56
C LEU A 45 10.64 1.02 0.49
N PRO A 46 10.93 1.50 -0.74
CA PRO A 46 11.24 0.62 -1.87
C PRO A 46 12.57 -0.12 -1.76
N HIS A 47 13.50 0.36 -0.92
CA HIS A 47 14.82 -0.25 -0.71
C HIS A 47 15.00 -0.84 0.68
N THR A 48 13.96 -0.81 1.51
CA THR A 48 14.01 -1.45 2.82
C THR A 48 13.69 -2.92 2.64
N GLU A 49 14.63 -3.78 3.02
CA GLU A 49 14.37 -5.21 3.09
C GLU A 49 13.23 -5.46 4.07
N ILE A 50 12.22 -6.19 3.62
CA ILE A 50 11.11 -6.59 4.48
C ILE A 50 11.63 -7.72 5.36
N ASP A 51 11.52 -7.54 6.68
CA ASP A 51 11.86 -8.56 7.66
C ASP A 51 11.20 -9.92 7.29
N PRO A 52 11.93 -11.05 7.36
CA PRO A 52 11.40 -12.35 6.94
C PRO A 52 10.10 -12.75 7.66
N ILE A 53 9.94 -12.35 8.93
CA ILE A 53 8.72 -12.58 9.72
C ILE A 53 7.60 -11.70 9.18
N ALA A 54 7.86 -10.42 8.94
CA ALA A 54 6.88 -9.52 8.32
C ALA A 54 6.43 -10.06 6.94
N ARG A 55 7.35 -10.58 6.12
CA ARG A 55 7.04 -11.21 4.84
C ARG A 55 6.14 -12.44 5.00
N CYS A 56 6.44 -13.31 5.98
CA CYS A 56 5.62 -14.48 6.31
C CYS A 56 4.19 -14.08 6.72
N LEU A 57 4.07 -13.11 7.62
CA LEU A 57 2.77 -12.63 8.11
C LEU A 57 1.93 -12.00 7.01
N ILE A 58 2.54 -11.22 6.10
CA ILE A 58 1.86 -10.67 4.93
C ILE A 58 1.36 -11.80 4.01
N GLY A 59 2.21 -12.81 3.75
CA GLY A 59 1.84 -13.97 2.95
C GLY A 59 0.64 -14.74 3.53
N GLN A 60 0.66 -15.01 4.84
CA GLN A 60 -0.45 -15.68 5.53
C GLN A 60 -1.75 -14.89 5.53
N ARG A 61 -1.68 -13.55 5.61
CA ARG A 61 -2.87 -12.71 5.51
C ARG A 61 -3.51 -12.82 4.12
N ASN A 62 -2.71 -12.81 3.07
CA ASN A 62 -3.20 -12.90 1.70
C ASN A 62 -3.83 -14.27 1.41
N SER A 63 -3.30 -15.36 1.96
CA SER A 63 -3.90 -16.69 1.80
C SER A 63 -5.23 -16.85 2.55
N ARG A 64 -5.43 -16.15 3.68
CA ARG A 64 -6.71 -16.14 4.40
C ARG A 64 -7.78 -15.26 3.75
N LEU A 65 -7.39 -14.35 2.86
CA LEU A 65 -8.28 -13.43 2.13
C LEU A 65 -8.51 -13.89 0.68
N ALA A 66 -7.89 -14.98 0.24
CA ALA A 66 -8.19 -15.62 -1.03
C ALA A 66 -9.53 -16.38 -0.90
N PRO A 67 -10.43 -16.28 -1.91
CA PRO A 67 -11.75 -16.91 -1.89
C PRO A 67 -11.70 -18.45 -1.90
#